data_AF-A0A8B7FMZ4-F1
#
_entry.id   AF-A0A8B7FMZ4-F1
#
_cell.length_a   1.000
_cell.length_b   1.000
_cell.length_c   1.000
_cell.angle_alpha   90.00
_cell.angle_beta   90.00
_cell.angle_gamma   90.00
#
_symmetry.space_group_name_H-M   'P 1'
#
loop_
_entity.id
_entity.type
_entity.pdbx_description
1 polymer ?
#
loop_
_entity_poly.entity_id
_entity_poly.type
_entity_poly.pdbx_seq_one_letter_code
_entity_poly.pdbx_strand_id
1 'polypeptide(L)'
;MQAAWLLGALVIPQLLGFGHGARGAEREWEGGWGGAQEEEREREALMLKHLQEALGLPTGRGDENPENPVGTREGKGTWETEEDYEEEEEEEATATPSSSPSPSPTPEDTVTYILGRLAGLDAGLHQLHVRLHALDTRVVELARGLRQLREAAGDTRDAVQDLQEAQRRAEREHGRLEGCLKGLRLGHKCFLLSRDFEAQAAAQARCVARGGTLAQPADRQQMEALTRYLRGALAPYNWPVWLGVHDRRAEGLYLFENGQRVSFFAWHRAPRPEPGARPSAAPHPLSPDQPNGGALENCVAQASDDGSWWDHGCERRLYYVCEFPF
;
A
#
# COMPACT_ATOMS: atom_id res chain seq x y z
N MET A 1 11.88 -8.29 59.76
CA MET A 1 10.83 -9.12 59.15
C MET A 1 10.71 -8.62 57.70
N GLN A 2 11.39 -9.15 56.67
CA GLN A 2 11.18 -10.43 55.95
C GLN A 2 9.68 -10.61 55.59
N ALA A 3 9.21 -10.86 54.35
CA ALA A 3 9.73 -11.49 53.12
C ALA A 3 8.89 -10.94 51.91
N ALA A 4 9.42 -10.65 50.70
CA ALA A 4 9.81 -11.52 49.57
C ALA A 4 8.66 -12.34 48.92
N TRP A 5 8.46 -12.17 47.60
CA TRP A 5 8.12 -13.13 46.51
C TRP A 5 7.85 -12.27 45.24
N LEU A 6 8.76 -12.05 44.27
CA LEU A 6 9.33 -12.92 43.21
C LEU A 6 8.34 -13.52 42.20
N LEU A 7 8.54 -13.16 40.92
CA LEU A 7 8.55 -13.94 39.65
C LEU A 7 8.07 -13.04 38.48
N GLY A 8 8.71 -12.91 37.31
CA GLY A 8 9.79 -13.67 36.67
C GLY A 8 10.62 -12.81 35.70
N ALA A 9 11.64 -13.43 35.12
CA ALA A 9 12.92 -12.81 34.76
C ALA A 9 13.24 -12.86 33.24
N LEU A 10 14.44 -12.31 32.90
CA LEU A 10 15.32 -12.63 31.75
C LEU A 10 14.96 -11.90 30.42
N VAL A 11 15.85 -11.30 29.61
CA VAL A 11 17.32 -11.44 29.42
C VAL A 11 17.88 -10.35 28.46
N ILE A 12 18.94 -9.64 28.91
CA ILE A 12 20.28 -9.28 28.28
C ILE A 12 20.32 -8.42 26.95
N PRO A 13 21.46 -7.81 26.52
CA PRO A 13 22.12 -6.55 26.95
C PRO A 13 22.47 -5.56 25.80
N GLN A 14 23.13 -4.46 26.17
CA GLN A 14 24.01 -3.66 25.31
C GLN A 14 25.16 -4.45 24.67
N LEU A 15 25.53 -4.13 23.42
CA LEU A 15 26.92 -4.12 22.94
C LEU A 15 27.10 -3.12 21.77
N LEU A 16 27.93 -2.11 22.00
CA LEU A 16 28.70 -1.42 20.97
C LEU A 16 29.98 -2.23 20.71
N GLY A 17 30.28 -2.50 19.45
CA GLY A 17 31.50 -3.19 19.02
C GLY A 17 31.79 -2.91 17.55
N PHE A 18 32.95 -2.29 17.33
CA PHE A 18 33.61 -1.91 16.09
C PHE A 18 33.56 -2.94 14.93
N GLY A 19 33.55 -2.41 13.70
CA GLY A 19 34.01 -3.11 12.50
C GLY A 19 34.64 -2.13 11.49
N HIS A 20 35.97 -2.14 11.40
CA HIS A 20 36.76 -1.50 10.35
C HIS A 20 36.58 -2.23 9.01
N GLY A 21 36.50 -1.48 7.91
CA GLY A 21 37.16 -1.76 6.63
C GLY A 21 36.63 -2.90 5.76
N ALA A 22 35.92 -2.55 4.68
CA ALA A 22 35.97 -3.30 3.43
C ALA A 22 35.88 -2.34 2.24
N ARG A 23 37.02 -2.18 1.55
CA ARG A 23 37.11 -1.65 0.19
C ARG A 23 36.59 -2.72 -0.79
N GLY A 24 35.84 -2.30 -1.79
CA GLY A 24 35.77 -2.93 -3.10
C GLY A 24 34.67 -3.97 -3.30
N ALA A 25 33.56 -3.55 -3.92
CA ALA A 25 32.80 -4.35 -4.87
C ALA A 25 31.84 -3.42 -5.62
N GLU A 26 32.34 -2.83 -6.69
CA GLU A 26 31.55 -2.31 -7.80
C GLU A 26 30.82 -3.52 -8.43
N ARG A 27 29.50 -3.59 -8.28
CA ARG A 27 28.65 -4.47 -9.07
C ARG A 27 27.33 -3.77 -9.36
N GLU A 28 27.09 -3.63 -10.67
CA GLU A 28 25.88 -3.13 -11.33
C GLU A 28 24.61 -3.66 -10.66
N TRP A 29 23.72 -2.73 -10.31
CA TRP A 29 22.32 -3.02 -10.00
C TRP A 29 21.47 -2.64 -11.21
N GLU A 30 21.53 -3.46 -12.27
CA GLU A 30 20.44 -3.57 -13.24
C GLU A 30 19.74 -4.93 -12.99
N GLY A 31 18.44 -4.91 -12.70
CA GLY A 31 17.65 -6.15 -12.59
C GLY A 31 16.79 -6.30 -11.33
N GLY A 32 16.25 -5.23 -10.76
CA GLY A 32 15.39 -5.30 -9.56
C GLY A 32 13.88 -5.35 -9.81
N TRP A 33 13.41 -5.25 -11.07
CA TRP A 33 11.98 -5.06 -11.37
C TRP A 33 11.45 -5.97 -12.50
N GLY A 34 12.27 -6.87 -13.05
CA GLY A 34 11.85 -7.83 -14.09
C GLY A 34 11.16 -9.07 -13.50
N GLY A 35 11.70 -9.63 -12.41
CA GLY A 35 11.23 -10.90 -11.85
C GLY A 35 9.85 -10.84 -11.20
N ALA A 36 9.48 -9.71 -10.59
CA ALA A 36 8.17 -9.57 -9.94
C ALA A 36 7.01 -9.58 -10.94
N GLN A 37 7.23 -9.01 -12.14
CA GLN A 37 6.22 -8.93 -13.19
C GLN A 37 6.08 -10.25 -13.96
N GLU A 38 7.15 -11.03 -14.02
CA GLU A 38 7.17 -12.37 -14.60
C GLU A 38 6.49 -13.39 -13.68
N GLU A 39 6.76 -13.31 -12.37
CA GLU A 39 6.11 -14.15 -11.35
C GLU A 39 4.59 -13.88 -11.24
N GLU A 40 4.17 -12.62 -11.43
CA GLU A 40 2.74 -12.25 -11.47
C GLU A 40 2.03 -12.86 -12.69
N ARG A 41 2.68 -12.86 -13.87
CA ARG A 41 2.13 -13.48 -15.09
C ARG A 41 2.03 -15.00 -14.98
N GLU A 42 3.00 -15.66 -14.34
CA GLU A 42 2.94 -17.09 -14.09
C GLU A 42 1.79 -17.47 -13.14
N ARG A 43 1.56 -16.65 -12.10
CA ARG A 43 0.43 -16.84 -11.17
C ARG A 43 -0.92 -16.64 -11.87
N GLU A 44 -1.04 -15.64 -12.74
CA GLU A 44 -2.25 -15.43 -13.55
C GLU A 44 -2.50 -16.59 -14.52
N ALA A 45 -1.47 -17.13 -15.16
CA ALA A 45 -1.58 -18.27 -16.07
C ALA A 45 -2.02 -19.55 -15.34
N LEU A 46 -1.49 -19.80 -14.14
CA LEU A 46 -1.90 -20.92 -13.29
C LEU A 46 -3.33 -20.78 -12.78
N MET A 47 -3.74 -19.57 -12.38
CA MET A 47 -5.12 -19.25 -12.01
C MET A 47 -6.08 -19.53 -13.17
N LEU A 48 -5.75 -19.05 -14.37
CA LEU A 48 -6.56 -19.29 -15.57
C LEU A 48 -6.68 -20.78 -15.91
N LYS A 49 -5.59 -21.54 -15.79
CA LYS A 49 -5.60 -22.99 -16.02
C LYS A 49 -6.52 -23.73 -15.05
N HIS A 50 -6.44 -23.42 -13.75
CA HIS A 50 -7.33 -24.00 -12.75
C HIS A 50 -8.78 -23.59 -12.95
N LEU A 51 -9.04 -22.36 -13.41
CA LEU A 51 -10.38 -21.87 -13.72
C LEU A 51 -10.96 -22.61 -14.95
N GLN A 52 -10.12 -22.90 -15.95
CA GLN A 52 -10.52 -23.64 -17.15
C GLN A 52 -10.81 -25.12 -16.84
N GLU A 53 -10.03 -25.72 -15.93
CA GLU A 53 -10.22 -27.08 -15.42
C GLU A 53 -11.48 -27.20 -14.55
N ALA A 54 -11.75 -26.21 -13.68
CA ALA A 54 -12.97 -26.14 -12.88
C ALA A 54 -14.24 -25.92 -13.72
N LEU A 55 -14.12 -25.26 -14.87
CA LEU A 55 -15.23 -25.01 -15.80
C LEU A 55 -15.40 -26.12 -16.86
N GLY A 56 -14.54 -27.14 -16.87
CA GLY A 56 -14.65 -28.28 -17.80
C GLY A 56 -14.56 -27.91 -19.28
N LEU A 57 -13.87 -26.80 -19.61
CA LEU A 57 -13.74 -26.33 -21.00
C LEU A 57 -12.61 -27.09 -21.71
N PRO A 58 -12.82 -27.59 -22.95
CA PRO A 58 -11.78 -28.29 -23.68
C PRO A 58 -10.63 -27.34 -24.06
N THR A 59 -9.40 -27.74 -23.75
CA THR A 59 -8.18 -27.07 -24.19
C THR A 59 -8.00 -27.29 -25.70
N GLY A 60 -7.99 -26.21 -26.48
CA GLY A 60 -7.80 -26.27 -27.93
C GLY A 60 -6.45 -26.90 -28.30
N ARG A 61 -6.50 -28.08 -28.91
CA ARG A 61 -5.35 -28.78 -29.53
C ARG A 61 -5.28 -28.37 -30.99
N GLY A 62 -4.19 -27.70 -31.37
CA GLY A 62 -3.76 -27.56 -32.76
C GLY A 62 -2.83 -28.71 -33.16
N ASP A 63 -3.21 -29.33 -34.28
CA ASP A 63 -2.47 -30.11 -35.28
C ASP A 63 -1.82 -31.48 -34.98
N GLU A 64 -2.01 -32.33 -36.00
CA GLU A 64 -1.87 -33.77 -36.13
C GLU A 64 -0.43 -34.21 -36.45
N ASN A 65 -0.02 -35.43 -36.04
CA ASN A 65 0.21 -36.58 -36.95
C ASN A 65 0.58 -37.86 -36.15
N PRO A 66 0.20 -39.09 -36.58
CA PRO A 66 0.37 -40.32 -35.80
C PRO A 66 1.36 -41.33 -36.41
N GLU A 67 2.21 -41.98 -35.59
CA GLU A 67 2.80 -43.29 -35.94
C GLU A 67 3.03 -44.19 -34.71
N ASN A 68 2.18 -45.23 -34.65
CA ASN A 68 2.36 -46.64 -34.26
C ASN A 68 3.02 -47.14 -32.93
N PRO A 69 2.64 -48.37 -32.49
CA PRO A 69 2.54 -48.75 -31.08
C PRO A 69 3.50 -49.88 -30.66
N VAL A 70 3.61 -50.11 -29.34
CA VAL A 70 3.92 -51.35 -28.55
C VAL A 70 4.29 -50.80 -27.15
N GLY A 71 3.87 -51.26 -25.98
CA GLY A 71 3.17 -52.45 -25.49
C GLY A 71 3.66 -52.69 -24.03
N THR A 72 2.79 -53.26 -23.20
CA THR A 72 3.04 -53.95 -21.90
C THR A 72 3.02 -53.17 -20.56
N ARG A 73 1.98 -53.53 -19.78
CA ARG A 73 1.93 -54.05 -18.39
C ARG A 73 2.13 -53.16 -17.13
N GLU A 74 1.08 -53.29 -16.30
CA GLU A 74 1.05 -53.48 -14.83
C GLU A 74 1.37 -52.30 -13.90
N GLY A 75 0.45 -52.04 -12.96
CA GLY A 75 0.66 -51.11 -11.85
C GLY A 75 -0.61 -50.76 -11.08
N LYS A 76 -1.11 -51.70 -10.30
CA LYS A 76 -2.23 -51.62 -9.35
C LYS A 76 -1.94 -50.62 -8.21
N GLY A 77 -2.96 -49.90 -7.73
CA GLY A 77 -2.85 -49.04 -6.55
C GLY A 77 -4.17 -48.38 -6.14
N THR A 78 -5.12 -49.20 -5.70
CA THR A 78 -6.30 -48.79 -4.91
C THR A 78 -5.88 -48.58 -3.46
N TRP A 79 -6.37 -47.52 -2.81
CA TRP A 79 -6.65 -47.49 -1.37
C TRP A 79 -7.89 -46.64 -1.13
N GLU A 80 -9.00 -47.35 -0.90
CA GLU A 80 -10.19 -46.89 -0.19
C GLU A 80 -9.89 -46.90 1.32
N THR A 81 -10.54 -45.99 2.05
CA THR A 81 -10.53 -45.98 3.52
C THR A 81 -11.77 -46.73 4.01
N GLU A 82 -11.53 -47.79 4.78
CA GLU A 82 -12.53 -48.57 5.52
C GLU A 82 -13.00 -47.80 6.76
N GLU A 83 -14.28 -47.92 7.11
CA GLU A 83 -14.75 -47.80 8.49
C GLU A 83 -15.61 -49.03 8.84
N ASP A 84 -15.10 -49.74 9.84
CA ASP A 84 -15.56 -50.84 10.70
C ASP A 84 -16.95 -51.49 10.55
N TYR A 85 -16.87 -52.83 10.50
CA TYR A 85 -17.84 -53.81 11.02
C TYR A 85 -17.54 -54.07 12.51
N GLU A 86 -18.52 -54.35 13.35
CA GLU A 86 -18.97 -55.70 13.82
C GLU A 86 -20.02 -55.40 14.93
N GLU A 87 -21.06 -56.16 15.24
CA GLU A 87 -21.38 -57.59 15.15
C GLU A 87 -22.89 -57.70 15.50
N GLU A 88 -23.61 -58.71 15.00
CA GLU A 88 -24.47 -59.56 15.85
C GLU A 88 -25.01 -60.76 15.05
N GLU A 89 -24.47 -61.91 15.45
CA GLU A 89 -24.92 -63.31 15.52
C GLU A 89 -26.07 -63.86 14.64
N GLU A 90 -25.77 -65.03 14.07
CA GLU A 90 -26.70 -65.99 13.46
C GLU A 90 -27.61 -66.66 14.50
N GLU A 91 -28.87 -66.92 14.16
CA GLU A 91 -29.47 -68.24 14.44
C GLU A 91 -30.51 -68.65 13.38
N GLU A 92 -30.17 -69.77 12.75
CA GLU A 92 -30.96 -70.96 12.43
C GLU A 92 -32.35 -70.89 11.78
N ALA A 93 -32.44 -71.58 10.65
CA ALA A 93 -33.64 -71.81 9.87
C ALA A 93 -34.50 -72.95 10.44
N THR A 94 -35.82 -72.79 10.44
CA THR A 94 -36.74 -73.92 10.17
C THR A 94 -38.10 -73.49 9.62
N ALA A 95 -38.45 -74.16 8.52
CA ALA A 95 -39.78 -74.50 8.02
C ALA A 95 -40.80 -73.38 7.69
N THR A 96 -41.00 -73.21 6.38
CA THR A 96 -42.27 -72.81 5.74
C THR A 96 -43.49 -73.53 6.32
N PRO A 97 -44.61 -72.82 6.54
CA PRO A 97 -45.93 -73.31 6.20
C PRO A 97 -46.34 -72.80 4.81
N SER A 98 -46.88 -73.75 4.05
CA SER A 98 -47.54 -73.59 2.77
C SER A 98 -48.70 -72.58 2.83
N SER A 99 -48.75 -71.72 1.81
CA SER A 99 -49.94 -71.19 1.14
C SER A 99 -51.11 -70.67 1.98
N SER A 100 -51.33 -69.36 1.91
CA SER A 100 -52.68 -68.84 1.67
C SER A 100 -52.58 -67.83 0.53
N PRO A 101 -53.41 -67.92 -0.53
CA PRO A 101 -53.50 -66.84 -1.49
C PRO A 101 -53.98 -65.61 -0.74
N SER A 102 -53.27 -64.49 -0.90
CA SER A 102 -53.77 -63.20 -0.48
C SER A 102 -55.23 -63.10 -0.95
N PRO A 103 -56.20 -62.77 -0.06
CA PRO A 103 -57.55 -62.57 -0.51
C PRO A 103 -57.51 -61.53 -1.62
N SER A 104 -58.19 -61.83 -2.73
CA SER A 104 -58.42 -60.85 -3.78
C SER A 104 -59.02 -59.62 -3.08
N PRO A 105 -58.43 -58.42 -3.26
CA PRO A 105 -58.72 -57.28 -2.40
C PRO A 105 -60.23 -57.06 -2.42
N THR A 106 -60.83 -57.12 -1.23
CA THR A 106 -62.22 -56.73 -1.12
C THR A 106 -62.30 -55.23 -1.45
N PRO A 107 -63.43 -54.74 -1.96
CA PRO A 107 -63.59 -53.31 -2.21
C PRO A 107 -63.27 -52.45 -0.97
N GLU A 108 -63.45 -53.01 0.24
CA GLU A 108 -63.11 -52.35 1.52
C GLU A 108 -61.60 -52.29 1.79
N ASP A 109 -60.81 -53.30 1.44
CA ASP A 109 -59.34 -53.29 1.57
C ASP A 109 -58.70 -52.25 0.63
N THR A 110 -59.25 -52.12 -0.57
CA THR A 110 -58.80 -51.13 -1.57
C THR A 110 -59.06 -49.71 -1.09
N VAL A 111 -60.24 -49.47 -0.49
CA VAL A 111 -60.60 -48.18 0.11
C VAL A 111 -59.68 -47.87 1.30
N THR A 112 -59.40 -48.84 2.17
CA THR A 112 -58.52 -48.67 3.34
C THR A 112 -57.08 -48.34 2.93
N TYR A 113 -56.56 -49.01 1.90
CA TYR A 113 -55.25 -48.70 1.30
C TYR A 113 -55.18 -47.26 0.76
N ILE A 114 -56.22 -46.84 0.01
CA ILE A 114 -56.31 -45.48 -0.55
C ILE A 114 -56.34 -44.44 0.58
N LEU A 115 -57.13 -44.68 1.64
CA LEU A 115 -57.19 -43.79 2.81
C LEU A 115 -55.86 -43.71 3.55
N GLY A 116 -55.14 -44.83 3.71
CA GLY A 116 -53.80 -44.84 4.31
C GLY A 116 -52.77 -44.05 3.49
N ARG A 117 -52.82 -44.14 2.15
CA ARG A 117 -51.97 -43.33 1.25
C ARG A 117 -52.30 -41.84 1.31
N LEU A 118 -53.58 -41.48 1.35
CA LEU A 118 -54.02 -40.10 1.51
C LEU A 118 -53.55 -39.51 2.85
N ALA A 119 -53.68 -40.26 3.94
CA ALA A 119 -53.18 -39.85 5.26
C ALA A 119 -51.65 -39.67 5.28
N GLY A 120 -50.91 -40.56 4.61
CA GLY A 120 -49.46 -40.42 4.46
C GLY A 120 -49.04 -39.20 3.63
N LEU A 121 -49.77 -38.88 2.56
CA LEU A 121 -49.55 -37.68 1.77
C LEU A 121 -49.87 -36.41 2.56
N ASP A 122 -50.94 -36.41 3.35
CA ASP A 122 -51.32 -35.27 4.20
C ASP A 122 -50.27 -35.01 5.29
N ALA A 123 -49.77 -36.05 5.96
CA ALA A 123 -48.66 -35.95 6.91
C ALA A 123 -47.39 -35.41 6.24
N GLY A 124 -47.07 -35.86 5.02
CA GLY A 124 -45.95 -35.35 4.24
C GLY A 124 -46.10 -33.88 3.83
N LEU A 125 -47.30 -33.48 3.39
CA LEU A 125 -47.61 -32.09 3.05
C LEU A 125 -47.48 -31.18 4.28
N HIS A 126 -47.99 -31.62 5.43
CA HIS A 126 -47.86 -30.90 6.69
C HIS A 126 -46.39 -30.72 7.10
N GLN A 127 -45.59 -31.79 7.02
CA GLN A 127 -44.16 -31.73 7.31
C GLN A 127 -43.42 -30.76 6.38
N LEU A 128 -43.75 -30.75 5.09
CA LEU A 128 -43.21 -29.78 4.13
C LEU A 128 -43.59 -28.35 4.48
N HIS A 129 -44.85 -28.11 4.85
CA HIS A 129 -45.32 -26.78 5.23
C HIS A 129 -44.58 -26.24 6.46
N VAL A 130 -44.41 -27.08 7.48
CA VAL A 130 -43.64 -26.73 8.70
C VAL A 130 -42.19 -26.39 8.35
N ARG A 131 -41.55 -27.20 7.49
CA ARG A 131 -40.17 -26.95 7.04
C ARG A 131 -40.05 -25.68 6.21
N LEU A 132 -41.00 -25.41 5.32
CA LEU A 132 -41.03 -24.19 4.52
C LEU A 132 -41.17 -22.95 5.41
N HIS A 133 -42.07 -23.02 6.40
CA HIS A 133 -42.23 -21.93 7.36
C HIS A 133 -40.96 -21.69 8.19
N ALA A 134 -40.30 -22.78 8.63
CA ALA A 134 -39.02 -22.68 9.33
C ALA A 134 -37.88 -22.13 8.46
N LEU A 135 -37.91 -22.35 7.14
CA LEU A 135 -36.95 -21.74 6.21
C LEU A 135 -37.26 -20.25 6.03
N ASP A 136 -38.52 -19.87 5.89
CA ASP A 136 -38.94 -18.48 5.72
C ASP A 136 -38.50 -17.61 6.92
N THR A 137 -38.69 -18.09 8.15
CA THR A 137 -38.23 -17.38 9.34
C THR A 137 -36.70 -17.20 9.35
N ARG A 138 -35.94 -18.24 9.00
CA ARG A 138 -34.48 -18.17 8.90
C ARG A 138 -34.01 -17.21 7.81
N VAL A 139 -34.69 -17.15 6.68
CA VAL A 139 -34.37 -16.20 5.60
C VAL A 139 -34.62 -14.76 6.07
N VAL A 140 -35.71 -14.51 6.81
CA VAL A 140 -35.99 -13.19 7.39
C VAL A 140 -34.94 -12.79 8.43
N GLU A 141 -34.53 -13.72 9.30
CA GLU A 141 -33.47 -13.49 10.28
C GLU A 141 -32.12 -13.20 9.61
N LEU A 142 -31.74 -14.00 8.61
CA LEU A 142 -30.53 -13.80 7.83
C LEU A 142 -30.57 -12.44 7.11
N ALA A 143 -31.70 -12.09 6.48
CA ALA A 143 -31.87 -10.81 5.81
C ALA A 143 -31.74 -9.62 6.79
N ARG A 144 -32.23 -9.75 8.03
CA ARG A 144 -32.04 -8.74 9.07
C ARG A 144 -30.56 -8.64 9.48
N GLY A 145 -29.89 -9.77 9.70
CA GLY A 145 -28.47 -9.78 10.03
C GLY A 145 -27.60 -9.18 8.93
N LEU A 146 -27.89 -9.48 7.65
CA LEU A 146 -27.18 -8.90 6.51
C LEU A 146 -27.36 -7.38 6.41
N ARG A 147 -28.56 -6.85 6.73
CA ARG A 147 -28.79 -5.40 6.79
C ARG A 147 -27.96 -4.76 7.89
N GLN A 148 -27.96 -5.33 9.10
CA GLN A 148 -27.16 -4.84 10.22
C GLN A 148 -25.65 -4.85 9.91
N LEU A 149 -25.16 -5.92 9.30
CA LEU A 149 -23.75 -6.01 8.87
C LEU A 149 -23.42 -4.95 7.82
N ARG A 150 -24.33 -4.68 6.88
CA ARG A 150 -24.14 -3.63 5.87
C ARG A 150 -24.11 -2.24 6.48
N GLU A 151 -24.98 -1.95 7.45
CA GLU A 151 -24.98 -0.69 8.19
C GLU A 151 -23.67 -0.52 8.97
N ALA A 152 -23.28 -1.52 9.76
CA ALA A 152 -22.02 -1.49 10.50
C ALA A 152 -20.79 -1.37 9.58
N ALA A 153 -20.81 -2.00 8.40
CA ALA A 153 -19.75 -1.84 7.39
C ALA A 153 -19.71 -0.41 6.81
N GLY A 154 -20.86 0.25 6.69
CA GLY A 154 -20.96 1.67 6.34
C GLY A 154 -20.37 2.55 7.44
N ASP A 155 -20.83 2.38 8.68
CA ASP A 155 -20.39 3.18 9.83
C ASP A 155 -18.87 3.04 10.06
N THR A 156 -18.33 1.84 9.93
CA THR A 156 -16.88 1.60 10.07
C THR A 156 -16.08 2.26 8.95
N ARG A 157 -16.59 2.25 7.71
CA ARG A 157 -15.96 2.96 6.60
C ARG A 157 -15.93 4.47 6.86
N ASP A 158 -17.04 5.04 7.31
CA ASP A 158 -17.15 6.47 7.59
C ASP A 158 -16.23 6.87 8.75
N ALA A 159 -16.21 6.08 9.83
CA ALA A 159 -15.29 6.30 10.95
C ALA A 159 -13.81 6.24 10.53
N VAL A 160 -13.43 5.34 9.62
CA VAL A 160 -12.07 5.28 9.08
C VAL A 160 -11.74 6.55 8.28
N GLN A 161 -12.68 7.07 7.48
CA GLN A 161 -12.49 8.32 6.74
C GLN A 161 -12.30 9.51 7.70
N ASP A 162 -13.14 9.61 8.73
CA ASP A 162 -13.04 10.65 9.75
C ASP A 162 -11.70 10.61 10.49
N LEU A 163 -11.24 9.40 10.86
CA LEU A 163 -9.93 9.22 11.49
C LEU A 163 -8.79 9.63 10.57
N GLN A 164 -8.85 9.30 9.28
CA GLN A 164 -7.84 9.73 8.30
C GLN A 164 -7.80 11.24 8.16
N GLU A 165 -8.96 11.91 8.16
CA GLU A 165 -9.01 13.38 8.12
C GLU A 165 -8.49 14.02 9.41
N ALA A 166 -8.80 13.43 10.57
CA ALA A 166 -8.29 13.89 11.86
C ALA A 166 -6.77 13.73 11.94
N GLN A 167 -6.23 12.60 11.46
CA GLN A 167 -4.78 12.39 11.38
C GLN A 167 -4.11 13.43 10.49
N ARG A 168 -4.65 13.69 9.29
CA ARG A 168 -4.11 14.72 8.38
C ARG A 168 -4.14 16.10 9.03
N ARG A 169 -5.20 16.44 9.78
CA ARG A 169 -5.28 17.71 10.52
C ARG A 169 -4.19 17.79 11.60
N ALA A 170 -4.02 16.73 12.39
CA ALA A 170 -3.00 16.66 13.43
C ALA A 170 -1.57 16.76 12.86
N GLU A 171 -1.28 16.10 11.73
CA GLU A 171 0.02 16.20 11.04
C GLU A 171 0.33 17.63 10.60
N ARG A 172 -0.68 18.37 10.10
CA ARG A 172 -0.54 19.78 9.72
C ARG A 172 -0.27 20.68 10.92
N GLU A 173 -0.99 20.48 12.01
CA GLU A 173 -0.78 21.24 13.24
C GLU A 173 0.59 20.95 13.86
N HIS A 174 1.00 19.69 13.85
CA HIS A 174 2.33 19.28 14.31
C HIS A 174 3.43 19.93 13.47
N GLY A 175 3.29 19.95 12.14
CA GLY A 175 4.22 20.65 11.23
C GLY A 175 4.36 22.13 11.57
N ARG A 176 3.22 22.83 11.72
CA ARG A 176 3.20 24.25 12.11
C ARG A 176 3.87 24.50 13.47
N LEU A 177 3.49 23.74 14.50
CA LEU A 177 4.04 23.89 15.85
C LEU A 177 5.54 23.62 15.88
N GLU A 178 5.99 22.53 15.24
CA GLU A 178 7.41 22.19 15.19
C GLU A 178 8.21 23.27 14.43
N GLY A 179 7.69 23.74 13.28
CA GLY A 179 8.35 24.78 12.51
C GLY A 179 8.52 26.09 13.27
N CYS A 180 7.56 26.47 14.11
CA CYS A 180 7.66 27.70 14.90
C CYS A 180 8.48 27.54 16.19
N LEU A 181 8.45 26.37 16.83
CA LEU A 181 9.12 26.13 18.11
C LEU A 181 10.59 25.72 17.94
N LYS A 182 10.89 24.90 16.94
CA LYS A 182 12.26 24.40 16.66
C LYS A 182 12.94 25.11 15.50
N GLY A 183 12.15 25.74 14.63
CA GLY A 183 12.63 26.44 13.45
C GLY A 183 12.82 27.93 13.66
N LEU A 184 12.56 28.69 12.60
CA LEU A 184 12.67 30.14 12.57
C LEU A 184 11.29 30.77 12.35
N ARG A 185 10.83 31.59 13.29
CA ARG A 185 9.59 32.37 13.14
C ARG A 185 9.88 33.77 12.59
N LEU A 186 9.21 34.13 11.49
CA LEU A 186 9.29 35.45 10.85
C LEU A 186 7.88 35.93 10.49
N GLY A 187 7.37 36.90 11.26
CA GLY A 187 6.00 37.39 11.08
C GLY A 187 4.96 36.28 11.24
N HIS A 188 4.19 36.05 10.19
CA HIS A 188 3.14 35.02 10.09
C HIS A 188 3.61 33.73 9.40
N LYS A 189 4.93 33.55 9.25
CA LYS A 189 5.53 32.34 8.67
C LYS A 189 6.51 31.72 9.66
N CYS A 190 6.62 30.40 9.61
CA CYS A 190 7.63 29.65 10.32
C CYS A 190 8.39 28.74 9.35
N PHE A 191 9.71 28.66 9.51
CA PHE A 191 10.60 27.92 8.63
C PHE A 191 11.28 26.79 9.38
N LEU A 192 11.29 25.58 8.82
CA LEU A 192 11.94 24.42 9.43
C LEU A 192 12.87 23.76 8.43
N LEU A 193 14.14 23.62 8.78
CA LEU A 193 15.09 22.82 8.03
C LEU A 193 14.79 21.33 8.20
N SER A 194 14.60 20.63 7.09
CA SER A 194 14.66 19.17 7.03
C SER A 194 16.07 18.72 6.63
N ARG A 195 16.59 17.74 7.36
CA ARG A 195 17.91 17.14 7.12
C ARG A 195 17.83 15.86 6.28
N ASP A 196 16.69 15.60 5.65
CA ASP A 196 16.55 14.53 4.67
C ASP A 196 16.94 15.05 3.27
N PHE A 197 17.62 14.22 2.49
CA PHE A 197 18.00 14.54 1.11
C PHE A 197 16.92 14.12 0.14
N GLU A 198 16.30 15.08 -0.53
CA GLU A 198 15.17 14.83 -1.43
C GLU A 198 15.29 15.60 -2.74
N ALA A 199 14.74 15.02 -3.81
CA ALA A 199 14.48 15.75 -5.05
C ALA A 199 13.45 16.85 -4.78
N GLN A 200 13.47 17.94 -5.56
CA GLN A 200 12.67 19.13 -5.24
C GLN A 200 11.17 18.81 -5.12
N ALA A 201 10.63 18.01 -6.05
CA ALA A 201 9.22 17.64 -6.03
C ALA A 201 8.84 16.79 -4.80
N ALA A 202 9.73 15.88 -4.37
CA ALA A 202 9.54 15.08 -3.17
C ALA A 202 9.63 15.95 -1.91
N ALA A 203 10.56 16.90 -1.86
CA ALA A 203 10.70 17.87 -0.78
C ALA A 203 9.43 18.73 -0.63
N GLN A 204 8.88 19.23 -1.75
CA GLN A 204 7.60 19.93 -1.78
C GLN A 204 6.46 19.07 -1.24
N ALA A 205 6.34 17.82 -1.70
CA ALA A 205 5.32 16.89 -1.22
C ALA A 205 5.42 16.62 0.29
N ARG A 206 6.65 16.47 0.83
CA ARG A 206 6.88 16.30 2.26
C ARG A 206 6.49 17.54 3.08
N CYS A 207 6.76 18.74 2.59
CA CYS A 207 6.31 19.95 3.26
C CYS A 207 4.77 20.07 3.24
N VAL A 208 4.13 19.76 2.11
CA VAL A 208 2.66 19.78 1.95
C VAL A 208 1.97 18.77 2.86
N ALA A 209 2.50 17.55 2.98
CA ALA A 209 1.99 16.53 3.88
C ALA A 209 1.93 17.03 5.34
N ARG A 210 2.89 17.89 5.71
CA ARG A 210 3.00 18.50 7.05
C ARG A 210 2.25 19.84 7.19
N GLY A 211 1.46 20.24 6.20
CA GLY A 211 0.68 21.49 6.25
C GLY A 211 1.45 22.76 5.93
N GLY A 212 2.60 22.62 5.26
CA GLY A 212 3.41 23.73 4.77
C GLY A 212 3.68 23.65 3.27
N THR A 213 4.69 24.36 2.82
CA THR A 213 5.24 24.32 1.45
C THR A 213 6.76 24.43 1.52
N LEU A 214 7.50 24.20 0.44
CA LEU A 214 8.91 24.60 0.41
C LEU A 214 9.03 26.11 0.66
N ALA A 215 10.10 26.53 1.32
CA ALA A 215 10.29 27.91 1.75
C ALA A 215 10.25 28.91 0.59
N GLN A 216 9.47 29.98 0.75
CA GLN A 216 9.22 31.00 -0.28
C GLN A 216 9.55 32.38 0.28
N PRO A 217 10.85 32.68 0.48
CA PRO A 217 11.28 33.97 1.01
C PRO A 217 10.96 35.08 0.00
N ALA A 218 10.01 35.94 0.36
CA ALA A 218 9.44 36.94 -0.55
C ALA A 218 10.30 38.22 -0.66
N ASP A 219 11.14 38.48 0.34
CA ASP A 219 11.93 39.70 0.45
C ASP A 219 13.33 39.43 1.04
N ARG A 220 14.18 40.45 0.98
CA ARG A 220 15.55 40.39 1.49
C ARG A 220 15.63 40.12 2.99
N GLN A 221 14.69 40.62 3.79
CA GLN A 221 14.70 40.42 5.24
C GLN A 221 14.43 38.96 5.60
N GLN A 222 13.43 38.35 4.94
CA GLN A 222 13.14 36.92 5.07
C GLN A 222 14.34 36.08 4.65
N MET A 223 14.95 36.45 3.52
CA MET A 223 16.15 35.78 3.02
C MET A 223 17.30 35.81 4.03
N GLU A 224 17.68 36.99 4.52
CA GLU A 224 18.80 37.16 5.47
C GLU A 224 18.58 36.41 6.78
N ALA A 225 17.33 36.37 7.26
CA ALA A 225 16.99 35.62 8.45
C ALA A 225 17.05 34.10 8.23
N LEU A 226 16.57 33.63 7.07
CA LEU A 226 16.67 32.22 6.68
C LEU A 226 18.13 31.79 6.53
N THR A 227 18.97 32.59 5.86
CA THR A 227 20.42 32.33 5.72
C THR A 227 21.09 32.18 7.08
N ARG A 228 20.81 33.07 8.04
CA ARG A 228 21.40 32.96 9.39
C ARG A 228 20.97 31.69 10.12
N TYR A 229 19.70 31.30 9.98
CA TYR A 229 19.18 30.06 10.55
C TYR A 229 19.86 28.83 9.93
N LEU A 230 19.97 28.78 8.60
CA LEU A 230 20.63 27.68 7.90
C LEU A 230 22.12 27.59 8.22
N ARG A 231 22.83 28.71 8.23
CA ARG A 231 24.24 28.77 8.61
C ARG A 231 24.45 28.21 10.01
N GLY A 232 23.62 28.61 10.98
CA GLY A 232 23.69 28.08 12.35
C GLY A 232 23.41 26.58 12.44
N ALA A 233 22.54 26.05 11.59
CA ALA A 233 22.11 24.65 11.62
C ALA A 233 23.02 23.69 10.83
N LEU A 234 23.76 24.19 9.84
CA LEU A 234 24.53 23.40 8.87
C LEU A 234 26.03 23.70 8.85
N ALA A 235 26.49 24.73 9.59
CA ALA A 235 27.91 25.00 9.80
C ALA A 235 28.66 23.76 10.33
N PRO A 236 29.96 23.62 10.01
CA PRO A 236 30.83 24.58 9.31
C PRO A 236 30.81 24.44 7.77
N TYR A 237 30.10 23.45 7.23
CA TYR A 237 30.11 23.16 5.81
C TYR A 237 29.06 23.97 5.06
N ASN A 238 29.32 24.25 3.78
CA ASN A 238 28.33 24.82 2.88
C ASN A 238 27.49 23.69 2.26
N TRP A 239 26.18 23.75 2.50
CA TRP A 239 25.21 22.82 1.95
C TRP A 239 24.16 23.59 1.15
N PRO A 240 23.81 23.12 -0.06
CA PRO A 240 22.69 23.68 -0.79
C PRO A 240 21.37 23.16 -0.20
N VAL A 241 20.39 24.05 -0.11
CA VAL A 241 19.10 23.81 0.53
C VAL A 241 17.98 24.26 -0.39
N TRP A 242 17.06 23.36 -0.75
CA TRP A 242 15.96 23.66 -1.66
C TRP A 242 15.07 24.79 -1.14
N LEU A 243 14.73 25.69 -2.06
CA LEU A 243 13.68 26.68 -1.92
C LEU A 243 12.49 26.31 -2.80
N GLY A 244 11.32 26.85 -2.48
CA GLY A 244 10.10 26.69 -3.26
C GLY A 244 10.07 27.61 -4.47
N VAL A 245 11.17 27.67 -5.23
CA VAL A 245 11.37 28.52 -6.41
C VAL A 245 11.83 27.66 -7.59
N HIS A 246 11.22 27.86 -8.75
CA HIS A 246 11.51 27.11 -9.97
C HIS A 246 11.13 27.92 -11.22
N ASP A 247 11.69 27.60 -12.38
CA ASP A 247 11.35 28.20 -13.68
C ASP A 247 10.94 27.16 -14.75
N ARG A 248 10.56 25.96 -14.30
CA ARG A 248 10.03 24.83 -15.11
C ARG A 248 8.98 25.18 -16.17
N ARG A 249 8.24 26.29 -16.01
CA ARG A 249 7.20 26.70 -16.98
C ARG A 249 7.80 27.39 -18.20
N ALA A 250 8.84 28.18 -18.00
CA ALA A 250 9.55 28.90 -19.05
C ALA A 250 10.90 29.38 -18.50
N GLU A 251 11.97 29.14 -19.26
CA GLU A 251 13.33 29.57 -18.91
C GLU A 251 13.38 31.04 -18.47
N GLY A 252 13.96 31.29 -17.28
CA GLY A 252 14.07 32.63 -16.71
C GLY A 252 12.79 33.19 -16.09
N LEU A 253 11.67 32.46 -16.14
CA LEU A 253 10.41 32.77 -15.44
C LEU A 253 10.36 32.08 -14.07
N TYR A 254 11.00 32.68 -13.07
CA TYR A 254 10.99 32.14 -11.72
C TYR A 254 9.66 32.37 -11.01
N LEU A 255 9.05 31.26 -10.58
CA LEU A 255 7.81 31.19 -9.84
C LEU A 255 8.03 30.49 -8.51
N PHE A 256 7.25 30.93 -7.54
CA PHE A 256 7.01 30.22 -6.30
C PHE A 256 6.08 29.01 -6.57
N GLU A 257 6.16 27.95 -5.75
CA GLU A 257 5.24 26.79 -5.74
C GLU A 257 3.74 27.18 -5.69
N ASN A 258 3.40 28.35 -5.15
CA ASN A 258 2.03 28.88 -5.15
C ASN A 258 1.64 29.58 -6.48
N GLY A 259 2.53 29.60 -7.46
CA GLY A 259 2.37 30.25 -8.77
C GLY A 259 2.67 31.75 -8.79
N GLN A 260 2.99 32.38 -7.67
CA GLN A 260 3.37 33.79 -7.63
C GLN A 260 4.74 34.01 -8.28
N ARG A 261 4.89 35.12 -8.99
CA ARG A 261 6.18 35.49 -9.58
C ARG A 261 7.16 35.94 -8.51
N VAL A 262 8.38 35.45 -8.59
CA VAL A 262 9.47 35.89 -7.71
C VAL A 262 9.89 37.32 -8.07
N SER A 263 9.93 38.21 -7.07
CA SER A 263 10.33 39.61 -7.23
C SER A 263 11.73 39.93 -6.71
N PHE A 264 12.29 39.06 -5.85
CA PHE A 264 13.60 39.22 -5.24
C PHE A 264 14.50 38.05 -5.62
N PHE A 265 15.76 38.33 -5.97
CA PHE A 265 16.73 37.33 -6.38
C PHE A 265 18.03 37.51 -5.60
N ALA A 266 18.60 36.40 -5.16
CA ALA A 266 19.89 36.36 -4.45
C ALA A 266 20.92 35.50 -5.20
N TRP A 267 20.89 35.51 -6.55
CA TRP A 267 21.79 34.71 -7.40
C TRP A 267 23.25 34.86 -7.02
N HIS A 268 23.96 33.73 -6.99
CA HIS A 268 25.40 33.73 -6.80
C HIS A 268 26.11 34.49 -7.92
N ARG A 269 27.09 35.30 -7.53
CA ARG A 269 27.96 36.04 -8.43
C ARG A 269 29.39 35.80 -8.01
N ALA A 270 30.21 35.35 -8.94
CA ALA A 270 31.61 35.10 -8.67
C ALA A 270 32.32 36.42 -8.33
N PRO A 271 33.31 36.39 -7.42
CA PRO A 271 34.18 37.53 -7.19
C PRO A 271 34.82 37.95 -8.52
N ARG A 272 34.67 39.24 -8.87
CA ARG A 272 35.19 39.77 -10.14
C ARG A 272 36.72 39.71 -10.11
N PRO A 273 37.40 39.10 -11.11
CA PRO A 273 38.84 39.21 -11.22
C PRO A 273 39.19 40.58 -11.82
N GLU A 274 39.90 41.40 -11.05
CA GLU A 274 40.53 42.67 -11.43
C GLU A 274 39.60 43.82 -11.95
N PRO A 275 39.88 45.09 -11.59
CA PRO A 275 39.17 46.24 -12.15
C PRO A 275 39.57 46.44 -13.62
N GLY A 276 38.78 45.89 -14.55
CA GLY A 276 38.98 46.07 -15.99
C GLY A 276 38.43 44.94 -16.87
N ALA A 277 38.12 43.78 -16.30
CA ALA A 277 37.46 42.70 -17.02
C ALA A 277 36.03 43.12 -17.42
N ARG A 278 35.75 43.16 -18.72
CA ARG A 278 34.41 43.42 -19.25
C ARG A 278 33.47 42.30 -18.79
N PRO A 279 32.25 42.60 -18.31
CA PRO A 279 31.28 41.55 -18.00
C PRO A 279 30.99 40.77 -19.28
N SER A 280 31.23 39.45 -19.26
CA SER A 280 30.72 38.55 -20.28
C SER A 280 29.19 38.58 -20.19
N ALA A 281 28.55 39.27 -21.13
CA ALA A 281 27.11 39.57 -21.12
C ALA A 281 26.21 38.37 -21.45
N ALA A 282 26.75 37.14 -21.49
CA ALA A 282 26.00 35.95 -21.83
C ALA A 282 26.01 34.97 -20.64
N PRO A 283 24.86 34.37 -20.29
CA PRO A 283 24.81 33.15 -19.48
C PRO A 283 25.51 32.05 -20.28
N HIS A 284 26.82 31.94 -20.08
CA HIS A 284 27.61 30.89 -20.68
C HIS A 284 27.55 29.69 -19.73
N PRO A 285 27.37 28.44 -20.21
CA PRO A 285 27.44 27.23 -19.38
C PRO A 285 28.71 27.07 -18.52
N LEU A 286 29.77 27.83 -18.81
CA LEU A 286 31.03 27.85 -18.05
C LEU A 286 31.15 29.06 -17.13
N SER A 287 30.13 29.92 -17.08
CA SER A 287 30.06 31.08 -16.20
C SER A 287 29.90 30.61 -14.75
N PRO A 288 30.69 31.14 -13.80
CA PRO A 288 30.49 30.86 -12.39
C PRO A 288 29.29 31.64 -11.80
N ASP A 289 28.78 32.64 -12.52
CA ASP A 289 27.56 33.38 -12.14
C ASP A 289 26.30 32.56 -12.41
N GLN A 290 25.34 32.64 -11.49
CA GLN A 290 24.03 31.99 -11.59
C GLN A 290 22.95 32.97 -12.09
N PRO A 291 21.87 32.47 -12.74
CA PRO A 291 21.66 31.10 -13.17
C PRO A 291 22.48 30.75 -14.43
N ASN A 292 22.96 29.49 -14.56
CA ASN A 292 23.80 29.08 -15.70
C ASN A 292 23.43 27.73 -16.34
N GLY A 293 22.48 26.98 -15.77
CA GLY A 293 22.10 25.66 -16.26
C GLY A 293 21.02 25.67 -17.35
N GLY A 294 20.39 26.81 -17.58
CA GLY A 294 19.32 26.94 -18.58
C GLY A 294 18.21 25.93 -18.36
N ALA A 295 17.66 25.39 -19.46
CA ALA A 295 16.53 24.45 -19.42
C ALA A 295 16.83 23.11 -18.70
N LEU A 296 18.09 22.83 -18.33
CA LEU A 296 18.47 21.62 -17.58
C LEU A 296 18.34 21.81 -16.07
N GLU A 297 18.39 23.04 -15.57
CA GLU A 297 18.42 23.36 -14.14
C GLU A 297 17.28 24.31 -13.76
N ASN A 298 16.11 23.73 -13.52
CA ASN A 298 14.89 24.50 -13.36
C ASN A 298 14.47 24.73 -11.89
N CYS A 299 15.33 24.38 -10.93
CA CYS A 299 15.02 24.41 -9.49
C CYS A 299 16.08 25.17 -8.71
N VAL A 300 15.66 25.95 -7.70
CA VAL A 300 16.58 26.84 -6.98
C VAL A 300 16.88 26.34 -5.58
N ALA A 301 18.17 26.31 -5.24
CA ALA A 301 18.64 26.09 -3.88
C ALA A 301 19.40 27.32 -3.37
N GLN A 302 19.35 27.53 -2.06
CA GLN A 302 20.21 28.49 -1.37
C GLN A 302 21.42 27.79 -0.77
N ALA A 303 22.61 28.38 -0.89
CA ALA A 303 23.79 27.99 -0.14
C ALA A 303 23.64 28.36 1.36
N SER A 304 23.92 27.41 2.25
CA SER A 304 23.72 27.60 3.69
C SER A 304 24.70 28.58 4.32
N ASP A 305 25.83 28.85 3.67
CA ASP A 305 26.90 29.70 4.20
C ASP A 305 26.71 31.17 3.88
N ASP A 306 26.44 31.60 2.65
CA ASP A 306 26.32 33.01 2.27
C ASP A 306 24.90 33.43 1.86
N GLY A 307 24.04 32.44 1.65
CA GLY A 307 22.65 32.64 1.25
C GLY A 307 22.44 32.84 -0.25
N SER A 308 23.49 32.69 -1.06
CA SER A 308 23.41 32.84 -2.51
C SER A 308 22.59 31.73 -3.16
N TRP A 309 21.89 32.07 -4.24
CA TRP A 309 21.03 31.15 -4.98
C TRP A 309 21.77 30.51 -6.14
N TRP A 310 21.47 29.24 -6.34
CA TRP A 310 22.00 28.39 -7.39
C TRP A 310 20.85 27.68 -8.09
N ASP A 311 20.86 27.67 -9.42
CA ASP A 311 19.98 26.80 -10.18
C ASP A 311 20.59 25.40 -10.22
N HIS A 312 19.72 24.39 -10.10
CA HIS A 312 20.10 22.99 -10.06
C HIS A 312 19.08 22.16 -10.82
N GLY A 313 19.55 21.02 -11.34
CA GLY A 313 18.66 19.95 -11.78
C GLY A 313 17.70 19.52 -10.67
N CYS A 314 16.40 19.51 -10.95
CA CYS A 314 15.35 19.27 -9.95
C CYS A 314 15.40 17.88 -9.29
N GLU A 315 16.00 16.90 -9.97
CA GLU A 315 16.18 15.53 -9.48
C GLU A 315 17.34 15.39 -8.47
N ARG A 316 18.13 16.44 -8.29
CA ARG A 316 19.22 16.44 -7.30
C ARG A 316 18.63 16.31 -5.90
N ARG A 317 19.23 15.46 -5.08
CA ARG A 317 18.78 15.25 -3.70
C ARG A 317 19.52 16.21 -2.78
N LEU A 318 18.81 17.18 -2.20
CA LEU A 318 19.36 18.21 -1.31
C LEU A 318 18.55 18.27 -0.01
N TYR A 319 19.11 18.92 1.01
CA TYR A 319 18.32 19.38 2.15
C TYR A 319 17.25 20.36 1.67
N TYR A 320 16.22 20.59 2.49
CA TYR A 320 15.15 21.50 2.13
C TYR A 320 14.57 22.18 3.35
N VAL A 321 13.98 23.36 3.16
CA VAL A 321 13.28 24.07 4.22
C VAL A 321 11.81 24.12 3.89
N CYS A 322 10.97 23.73 4.85
CA CYS A 322 9.54 23.94 4.77
C CYS A 322 9.16 25.29 5.40
N GLU A 323 8.23 26.01 4.80
CA GLU A 323 7.51 27.11 5.43
C GLU A 323 6.09 26.69 5.85
N PHE A 324 5.64 27.17 7.00
CA PHE A 324 4.32 26.91 7.57
C PHE A 324 3.62 28.24 7.89
N PRO A 325 2.29 28.35 7.65
CA PRO A 325 1.51 29.49 8.11
C PRO A 325 1.39 29.47 9.64
N PHE A 326 1.57 30.62 10.31
CA PHE A 326 1.35 30.78 11.75
C PHE A 326 -0.02 31.40 12.04
#